data_AF-A0A7Y5MS12-F1
#
_entry.id   AF-A0A7Y5MS12-F1
#
_cell.length_a   1.000
_cell.length_b   1.000
_cell.length_c   1.000
_cell.angle_alpha   90.00
_cell.angle_beta   90.00
_cell.angle_gamma   90.00
#
_symmetry.space_group_name_H-M   'P 1'
#
loop_
_entity.id
_entity.type
_entity.pdbx_description
1 polymer ?
#
loop_
_entity_poly.entity_id
_entity_poly.type
_entity_poly.pdbx_seq_one_letter_code
_entity_poly.pdbx_strand_id
1 'polypeptide(L)'
;MKLLLYLPTESGPGARLQQVLAQIEAAHTLEIFRTLKTLSCRLRQPHYDCDLAIFLAATPRDLLDLCAVSHLFQDLRTILILPDRSDDSITR
;
A
#
# COMPACT_ATOMS: atom_id res chain seq x y z
N MET A 1 -16.58 3.58 4.62
CA MET A 1 -15.59 2.50 4.46
C MET A 1 -14.20 3.11 4.47
N LYS A 2 -13.23 2.55 5.21
CA LYS A 2 -11.86 3.14 5.29
C LYS A 2 -10.89 2.36 4.42
N LEU A 3 -10.17 3.09 3.59
CA LEU A 3 -9.12 2.57 2.74
C LEU A 3 -7.76 2.95 3.34
N LEU A 4 -6.95 1.93 3.61
CA LEU A 4 -5.55 2.12 3.96
C LEU A 4 -4.72 2.04 2.70
N LEU A 5 -3.81 2.98 2.50
CA LEU A 5 -2.91 3.00 1.37
C LEU A 5 -1.47 3.12 1.84
N TYR A 6 -0.61 2.19 1.47
CA TYR A 6 0.82 2.27 1.70
C TYR A 6 1.55 2.60 0.40
N LEU A 7 2.21 3.77 0.39
CA LEU A 7 2.98 4.30 -0.72
C LEU A 7 4.38 4.67 -0.23
N PRO A 8 5.39 3.78 -0.38
CA PRO A 8 6.75 4.07 0.05
C PRO A 8 7.41 5.18 -0.79
N THR A 9 6.91 5.43 -2.00
CA THR A 9 7.40 6.47 -2.90
C THR A 9 6.26 7.37 -3.39
N GLU A 10 6.54 8.68 -3.49
CA GLU A 10 5.65 9.66 -4.13
C GLU A 10 5.81 9.70 -5.65
N SER A 11 6.82 9.02 -6.21
CA SER A 11 7.13 9.08 -7.63
C SER A 11 6.70 7.81 -8.37
N GLY A 12 6.50 7.94 -9.68
CA GLY A 12 6.20 6.82 -10.57
C GLY A 12 4.89 6.10 -10.21
N PRO A 13 4.93 4.78 -9.93
CA PRO A 13 3.72 3.99 -9.62
C PRO A 13 2.91 4.54 -8.43
N GLY A 14 3.57 5.15 -7.44
CA GLY A 14 2.89 5.71 -6.27
C GLY A 14 2.06 6.95 -6.59
N ALA A 15 2.59 7.87 -7.40
CA ALA A 15 1.85 9.03 -7.89
C ALA A 15 0.62 8.61 -8.70
N ARG A 16 0.80 7.65 -9.60
CA ARG A 16 -0.27 7.15 -10.48
C ARG A 16 -1.38 6.49 -9.66
N LEU A 17 -1.01 5.67 -8.67
CA LEU A 17 -1.99 5.03 -7.80
C LEU A 17 -2.75 6.06 -6.96
N GLN A 18 -2.06 7.06 -6.42
CA GLN A 18 -2.69 8.16 -5.68
C GLN A 18 -3.66 8.96 -6.56
N GLN A 19 -3.29 9.24 -7.82
CA GLN A 19 -4.17 9.93 -8.78
C GLN A 19 -5.42 9.12 -9.11
N VAL A 20 -5.29 7.81 -9.34
CA VAL A 20 -6.45 6.94 -9.60
C VAL A 20 -7.36 6.88 -8.39
N LEU A 21 -6.81 6.74 -7.19
CA LEU A 21 -7.60 6.70 -5.95
C LEU A 21 -8.25 8.05 -5.62
N ALA A 22 -7.63 9.17 -5.99
CA ALA A 22 -8.22 10.50 -5.86
C ALA A 22 -9.44 10.72 -6.79
N GLN A 23 -9.52 9.98 -7.90
CA GLN A 23 -10.67 10.03 -8.82
C GLN A 23 -11.85 9.16 -8.36
N ILE A 24 -11.64 8.27 -7.40
CA ILE A 24 -12.71 7.46 -6.81
C ILE A 24 -13.39 8.33 -5.74
N GLU A 25 -14.55 8.91 -6.07
CA GLU A 25 -15.27 9.88 -5.23
C GLU A 25 -15.53 9.39 -3.77
N ALA A 26 -15.11 10.25 -2.84
CA ALA A 26 -15.64 10.69 -1.54
C ALA A 26 -16.32 9.74 -0.52
N ALA A 27 -16.76 8.53 -0.87
CA ALA A 27 -17.43 7.65 0.10
C ALA A 27 -16.44 6.94 1.07
N HIS A 28 -15.14 7.13 0.87
CA HIS A 28 -14.09 6.41 1.56
C HIS A 28 -13.10 7.35 2.24
N THR A 29 -12.83 7.14 3.53
CA THR A 29 -11.72 7.82 4.21
C THR A 29 -10.42 7.14 3.80
N LEU A 30 -9.57 7.85 3.06
CA LEU A 30 -8.30 7.33 2.58
C LEU A 30 -7.18 7.73 3.54
N GLU A 31 -6.53 6.75 4.16
CA GLU A 31 -5.35 6.96 5.03
C GLU A 31 -4.08 6.55 4.28
N ILE A 32 -3.19 7.52 4.01
CA ILE A 32 -1.94 7.28 3.28
C ILE A 32 -0.76 7.15 4.25
N PHE A 33 -0.04 6.04 4.17
CA PHE A 33 1.17 5.76 4.93
C PHE A 33 2.37 5.64 4.01
N ARG A 34 3.46 6.30 4.36
CA ARG A 34 4.71 6.28 3.57
C ARG A 34 5.82 5.45 4.17
N THR A 35 5.65 5.04 5.42
CA THR A 35 6.65 4.25 6.14
C THR A 35 5.97 3.07 6.80
N LEU A 36 6.67 1.95 6.86
CA LEU A 36 6.19 0.79 7.61
C LEU A 36 6.03 1.10 9.10
N LYS A 37 6.81 2.04 9.64
CA LYS A 37 6.68 2.47 11.03
C LYS A 37 5.33 3.12 11.30
N THR A 38 4.93 4.08 10.48
CA THR A 38 3.62 4.75 10.63
C THR A 38 2.46 3.81 10.34
N LEU A 39 2.62 2.96 9.31
CA LEU A 39 1.67 1.90 8.99
C LEU A 39 1.46 0.94 10.16
N SER A 40 2.55 0.36 10.68
CA SER A 40 2.51 -0.61 11.78
C SER A 40 1.98 0.02 13.06
N CYS A 41 2.34 1.27 13.33
CA CYS A 41 1.81 2.00 14.49
C CYS A 41 0.28 2.12 14.38
N ARG A 42 -0.24 2.39 13.18
CA ARG A 42 -1.68 2.49 12.95
C ARG A 42 -2.39 1.15 13.06
N LEU A 43 -1.86 0.10 12.43
CA LEU A 43 -2.46 -1.24 12.44
C LEU A 43 -2.49 -1.89 13.84
N ARG A 44 -1.58 -1.49 14.74
CA ARG A 44 -1.56 -1.96 16.13
C ARG A 44 -2.59 -1.26 17.03
N GLN A 45 -3.28 -0.22 16.55
CA GLN A 45 -4.28 0.46 17.36
C GLN A 45 -5.53 -0.42 17.48
N PRO A 46 -6.03 -0.68 18.71
CA PRO A 46 -7.32 -1.34 18.87
C PRO A 46 -8.39 -0.47 18.23
N HIS A 47 -9.28 -1.07 17.44
CA HIS A 47 -10.31 -0.41 16.61
C HIS A 47 -9.85 0.15 15.25
N TYR A 48 -8.85 -0.45 14.61
CA TYR A 48 -8.57 -0.12 13.22
C TYR A 48 -9.62 -0.71 12.27
N ASP A 49 -10.70 0.05 12.08
CA ASP A 49 -11.87 -0.30 11.27
C ASP A 49 -11.58 -0.01 9.78
N CYS A 50 -10.69 -0.80 9.18
CA CYS A 50 -10.29 -0.70 7.78
C CYS A 50 -10.87 -1.85 6.97
N ASP A 51 -11.57 -1.51 5.88
CA ASP A 51 -12.24 -2.49 5.05
C ASP A 51 -11.31 -3.09 3.99
N LEU A 52 -10.32 -2.32 3.55
CA LEU A 52 -9.40 -2.69 2.49
C LEU A 52 -8.07 -1.93 2.62
N ALA A 53 -6.97 -2.68 2.65
CA ALA A 53 -5.61 -2.17 2.63
C ALA A 53 -5.00 -2.39 1.24
N ILE A 54 -4.43 -1.33 0.67
CA ILE A 54 -3.73 -1.35 -0.61
C ILE A 54 -2.25 -1.06 -0.36
N PHE A 55 -1.37 -2.01 -0.67
CA PHE A 55 0.07 -1.87 -0.51
C PHE A 55 0.77 -1.77 -1.85
N LEU A 56 1.59 -0.75 -2.05
CA LEU A 56 2.50 -0.66 -3.18
C LEU A 56 3.89 -1.16 -2.77
N ALA A 57 4.37 -2.21 -3.42
CA ALA A 57 5.73 -2.71 -3.26
C ALA A 57 6.53 -2.44 -4.55
N ALA A 58 7.11 -1.24 -4.67
CA ALA A 58 7.86 -0.83 -5.86
C ALA A 58 9.24 -1.51 -5.97
N THR A 59 9.75 -2.04 -4.86
CA THR A 59 11.01 -2.76 -4.78
C THR A 59 10.87 -4.13 -4.12
N PRO A 60 11.76 -5.09 -4.42
CA PRO A 60 11.82 -6.35 -3.68
C PRO A 60 12.01 -6.15 -2.18
N ARG A 61 12.70 -5.06 -1.78
CA ARG A 61 12.87 -4.68 -0.38
C ARG A 61 11.55 -4.27 0.25
N ASP A 62 10.73 -3.49 -0.46
CA ASP A 62 9.40 -3.07 0.02
C ASP A 62 8.51 -4.31 0.25
N LEU A 63 8.61 -5.31 -0.63
CA LEU A 63 7.89 -6.57 -0.47
C LEU A 63 8.33 -7.34 0.77
N LEU A 64 9.65 -7.51 0.97
CA LEU A 64 10.19 -8.17 2.15
C LEU A 64 9.78 -7.46 3.45
N ASP A 65 9.82 -6.14 3.45
CA ASP A 65 9.43 -5.35 4.60
C ASP A 65 7.93 -5.49 4.91
N LEU A 66 7.06 -5.54 3.89
CA LEU A 66 5.63 -5.82 4.04
C LEU A 66 5.38 -7.25 4.54
N CYS A 67 6.13 -8.23 4.06
CA CYS A 67 6.05 -9.60 4.57
C CYS A 67 6.38 -9.67 6.07
N ALA A 68 7.34 -8.90 6.56
CA ALA A 68 7.72 -8.85 7.97
C ALA A 68 6.58 -8.35 8.88
N VAL A 69 5.71 -7.50 8.36
CA VAL A 69 4.55 -6.95 9.10
C VAL A 69 3.21 -7.59 8.70
N SER A 70 3.24 -8.67 7.91
CA SER A 70 2.03 -9.36 7.42
C SER A 70 1.07 -9.81 8.50
N HIS A 71 1.58 -10.16 9.67
CA HIS A 71 0.79 -10.48 10.86
C HIS A 71 -0.15 -9.35 11.30
N LEU A 72 0.14 -8.10 10.97
CA LEU A 72 -0.67 -6.93 11.35
C LEU A 72 -1.90 -6.72 10.47
N PHE A 73 -2.02 -7.44 9.34
CA PHE A 73 -3.11 -7.27 8.38
C PHE A 73 -3.71 -8.60 7.91
N GLN A 74 -3.56 -9.68 8.69
CA GLN A 74 -4.12 -11.00 8.37
C GLN A 74 -5.65 -10.99 8.30
N ASP A 75 -6.30 -10.16 9.11
CA ASP A 75 -7.77 -10.04 9.16
C ASP A 75 -8.32 -8.95 8.21
N LEU A 76 -7.44 -8.28 7.46
CA LEU A 76 -7.79 -7.18 6.55
C LEU A 76 -7.81 -7.68 5.10
N ARG A 77 -8.83 -7.27 4.33
CA ARG A 77 -8.78 -7.45 2.88
C ARG A 77 -7.61 -6.64 2.35
N THR A 78 -6.70 -7.33 1.67
CA THR A 78 -5.42 -6.74 1.27
C THR A 78 -5.24 -6.87 -0.24
N ILE A 79 -4.92 -5.76 -0.91
CA ILE A 79 -4.48 -5.72 -2.30
C ILE A 79 -3.01 -5.32 -2.31
N LEU A 80 -2.16 -6.20 -2.83
CA LEU A 80 -0.75 -5.93 -3.05
C LEU A 80 -0.53 -5.57 -4.52
N ILE A 81 0.02 -4.39 -4.77
CA ILE A 81 0.38 -3.91 -6.10
C ILE A 81 1.90 -4.02 -6.24
N LEU A 82 2.31 -4.90 -7.14
CA LEU A 82 3.69 -5.10 -7.57
C LEU A 82 3.81 -4.48 -8.96
N PRO A 83 4.27 -3.22 -9.10
CA PRO A 83 4.55 -2.67 -10.40
C PRO A 83 5.64 -3.54 -11.04
N ASP A 84 5.36 -4.03 -12.23
CA ASP A 84 6.25 -4.92 -12.94
C ASP A 84 7.62 -4.25 -13.13
N ARG A 85 8.67 -4.93 -12.70
CA ARG A 85 10.07 -4.53 -12.96
C ARG A 85 10.47 -5.08 -14.32
N SER A 86 9.78 -4.59 -15.32
CA SER A 86 10.17 -4.78 -16.71
C SER A 86 11.15 -3.69 -17.12
N ASP A 87 12.35 -3.72 -16.52
CA ASP A 87 13.59 -3.41 -17.26
C ASP A 87 14.38 -4.70 -17.54
N ASP A 88 13.84 -5.86 -17.12
CA ASP A 88 14.29 -7.20 -17.52
C ASP A 88 13.33 -7.86 -18.51
N SER A 89 12.40 -7.08 -19.11
CA SER A 89 11.80 -7.48 -20.37
C SER A 89 12.53 -6.75 -21.51
N ILE A 90 13.39 -7.53 -22.18
CA ILE A 90 13.96 -7.33 -23.52
C ILE A 90 14.81 -6.05 -23.79
N THR A 91 16.12 -6.25 -23.94
CA THR A 91 17.02 -5.90 -25.09
C THR A 91 18.44 -5.61 -24.54
N ARG A 92 19.52 -6.32 -24.88
CA ARG A 92 20.00 -6.85 -26.17
C ARG A 92 20.98 -8.00 -25.99
#